data_AF-A0A3M2H0Y5-F1
#
_entry.id   AF-A0A3M2H0Y5-F1
#
_cell.length_a   1.000
_cell.length_b   1.000
_cell.length_c   1.000
_cell.angle_alpha   90.00
_cell.angle_beta   90.00
_cell.angle_gamma   90.00
#
_symmetry.space_group_name_H-M   'P 1'
#
loop_
_entity.id
_entity.type
_entity.pdbx_description
1 polymer ?
#
loop_
_entity_poly.entity_id
_entity_poly.type
_entity_poly.pdbx_seq_one_letter_code
_entity_poly.pdbx_strand_id
1 'polypeptide(L)'
;MKNWELYKDKLKELSKSLEATLSGLDVEFELKTPDSEDFEKSFKVPYLLLKYYIDEDHFRERKIELFEYYLTNPLEETVSLIRDMVEEFLMEIDQSEYGGG
;
A
#
# COMPACT_ATOMS: atom_id res chain seq x y z
N MET A 1 -15.55 13.25 10.85
CA MET A 1 -15.37 11.79 10.76
C MET A 1 -14.90 11.51 9.34
N LYS A 2 -13.76 10.83 9.16
CA LYS A 2 -13.26 10.47 7.83
C LYS A 2 -14.14 9.32 7.32
N ASN A 3 -14.99 9.59 6.33
CA ASN A 3 -16.06 8.67 5.94
C ASN A 3 -15.57 7.73 4.83
N TRP A 4 -14.53 6.95 5.12
CA TRP A 4 -13.88 6.04 4.17
C TRP A 4 -14.87 5.05 3.53
N GLU A 5 -15.96 4.75 4.23
CA GLU A 5 -17.03 3.87 3.77
C GLU A 5 -17.68 4.35 2.47
N LEU A 6 -17.69 5.66 2.21
CA LEU A 6 -18.19 6.25 0.95
C LEU A 6 -17.34 5.84 -0.25
N TYR A 7 -16.11 5.40 -0.02
CA TYR A 7 -15.14 5.05 -1.03
C TYR A 7 -14.92 3.54 -1.15
N LYS A 8 -15.79 2.70 -0.54
CA LYS A 8 -15.65 1.23 -0.57
C LYS A 8 -15.49 0.66 -1.98
N ASP A 9 -16.28 1.15 -2.95
CA ASP A 9 -16.20 0.66 -4.33
C ASP A 9 -14.90 1.09 -5.00
N LYS A 10 -14.48 2.33 -4.78
CA LYS A 10 -13.20 2.83 -5.26
C LYS A 10 -12.01 2.09 -4.64
N LEU A 11 -12.06 1.74 -3.36
CA LEU A 11 -11.02 0.95 -2.70
C LEU A 11 -10.88 -0.44 -3.34
N LYS A 12 -12.01 -1.06 -3.73
CA LYS A 12 -11.99 -2.33 -4.47
C LYS A 12 -11.39 -2.16 -5.86
N GLU A 13 -11.75 -1.10 -6.58
CA GLU A 13 -11.15 -0.79 -7.89
C GLU A 13 -9.66 -0.51 -7.77
N LEU A 14 -9.25 0.25 -6.75
CA LEU A 14 -7.86 0.56 -6.45
C LEU A 14 -7.05 -0.72 -6.22
N SER A 15 -7.56 -1.65 -5.39
CA SER A 15 -6.90 -2.94 -5.16
C SER A 15 -6.65 -3.68 -6.48
N LYS A 16 -7.68 -3.77 -7.35
CA LYS A 16 -7.56 -4.44 -8.65
C LYS A 16 -6.59 -3.75 -9.59
N SER A 17 -6.61 -2.42 -9.64
CA SER A 17 -5.68 -1.65 -10.47
C SER A 17 -4.24 -1.79 -9.98
N LEU A 18 -4.04 -1.86 -8.67
CA LEU A 18 -2.72 -2.10 -8.07
C LEU A 18 -2.24 -3.53 -8.33
N GLU A 19 -3.12 -4.54 -8.37
CA GLU A 19 -2.72 -5.92 -8.68
C GLU A 19 -2.04 -5.97 -10.06
N ALA A 20 -2.66 -5.35 -11.06
CA ALA A 20 -2.07 -5.26 -12.39
C ALA A 20 -0.79 -4.42 -12.41
N THR A 21 -0.81 -3.26 -11.73
CA THR A 21 0.29 -2.27 -11.77
C THR A 21 1.54 -2.75 -11.03
N LEU A 22 1.37 -3.44 -9.91
CA LEU A 22 2.45 -3.90 -9.04
C LEU A 22 2.86 -5.35 -9.31
N SER A 23 2.17 -6.08 -10.19
CA SER A 23 2.48 -7.48 -10.53
C SER A 23 3.92 -7.73 -11.00
N GLY A 24 4.61 -6.70 -11.48
CA GLY A 24 6.02 -6.77 -11.90
C GLY A 24 7.03 -6.36 -10.83
N LEU A 25 6.58 -6.01 -9.63
CA LEU A 25 7.43 -5.65 -8.49
C LEU A 25 7.45 -6.81 -7.49
N ASP A 26 8.59 -7.03 -6.84
CA ASP A 26 8.77 -8.10 -5.84
C ASP A 26 8.12 -7.75 -4.49
N VAL A 27 6.86 -7.31 -4.52
CA VAL A 27 6.12 -6.84 -3.35
C VAL A 27 4.75 -7.51 -3.30
N GLU A 28 4.43 -8.09 -2.16
CA GLU A 28 3.07 -8.47 -1.83
C GLU A 28 2.35 -7.26 -1.25
N PHE A 29 1.07 -7.08 -1.58
CA PHE A 29 0.26 -6.06 -0.95
C PHE A 29 -1.12 -6.56 -0.57
N GLU A 30 -1.67 -5.95 0.47
CA GLU A 30 -3.02 -6.24 0.94
C GLU A 30 -3.74 -4.96 1.37
N LEU A 31 -4.99 -4.79 0.93
CA LEU A 31 -5.85 -3.71 1.38
C LEU A 31 -6.51 -4.07 2.72
N LYS A 32 -6.19 -3.31 3.76
CA LYS A 32 -6.81 -3.41 5.08
C LYS A 32 -7.81 -2.29 5.29
N THR A 33 -9.02 -2.65 5.71
CA THR A 33 -10.07 -1.68 6.04
C THR A 33 -10.40 -1.75 7.53
N PRO A 34 -10.93 -0.68 8.14
CA PRO A 34 -11.37 -0.71 9.54
C PRO A 34 -12.37 -1.83 9.89
N ASP A 35 -13.07 -2.38 8.90
CA ASP A 35 -14.01 -3.49 9.06
C ASP A 35 -13.33 -4.88 9.04
N SER A 36 -12.04 -4.96 8.70
CA SER A 36 -11.28 -6.22 8.61
C SER A 36 -10.93 -6.75 10.01
N GLU A 37 -11.03 -8.08 10.23
CA GLU A 37 -10.78 -8.70 11.55
C GLU A 37 -9.35 -8.48 12.07
N ASP A 38 -8.39 -8.40 11.17
CA ASP A 38 -6.96 -8.21 11.46
C ASP A 38 -6.48 -6.77 11.21
N PHE A 39 -7.42 -5.82 11.16
CA PHE A 39 -7.10 -4.40 11.08
C PHE A 39 -6.42 -3.90 12.36
N GLU A 40 -5.30 -3.18 12.18
CA GLU A 40 -4.61 -2.60 13.32
C GLU A 40 -5.40 -1.42 13.91
N LYS A 41 -5.89 -1.58 15.13
CA LYS A 41 -6.81 -0.63 15.81
C LYS A 41 -6.22 0.76 16.08
N SER A 42 -4.91 0.93 15.94
CA SER A 42 -4.25 2.23 16.05
C SER A 42 -4.61 3.14 14.86
N PHE A 43 -4.93 2.55 13.71
CA PHE A 43 -5.34 3.24 12.50
C PHE A 43 -6.84 3.56 12.51
N LYS A 44 -7.22 4.60 11.75
CA LYS A 44 -8.61 5.06 11.63
C LYS A 44 -9.09 5.18 10.19
N VAL A 45 -8.24 4.81 9.24
CA VAL A 45 -8.50 4.84 7.80
C VAL A 45 -8.01 3.54 7.18
N PRO A 46 -8.53 3.15 6.01
CA PRO A 46 -7.96 2.04 5.26
C PRO A 46 -6.47 2.27 4.97
N TYR A 47 -5.72 1.20 4.82
CA TYR A 47 -4.31 1.26 4.43
C TYR A 47 -3.94 0.08 3.53
N LEU A 48 -2.88 0.26 2.75
CA LEU A 48 -2.21 -0.83 2.07
C LEU A 48 -1.07 -1.34 2.95
N LEU A 49 -1.05 -2.63 3.23
CA LEU A 49 0.07 -3.32 3.83
C LEU A 49 0.95 -3.86 2.70
N LEU A 50 2.15 -3.34 2.56
CA LEU A 50 3.17 -3.82 1.63
C LEU A 50 4.14 -4.73 2.37
N LYS A 51 4.53 -5.84 1.75
CA LYS A 51 5.58 -6.75 2.21
C LYS A 51 6.56 -7.00 1.08
N TYR A 52 7.81 -6.64 1.31
CA TYR A 52 8.93 -6.96 0.43
C TYR A 52 9.77 -8.05 1.11
N TYR A 53 9.93 -9.20 0.46
CA TYR A 53 10.69 -10.32 1.00
C TYR A 53 12.15 -10.20 0.56
N ILE A 54 13.06 -10.07 1.52
CA ILE A 54 14.50 -10.07 1.28
C ILE A 54 14.96 -11.54 1.10
N ASP A 55 14.41 -12.44 1.92
CA ASP A 55 14.58 -13.89 1.81
C ASP A 55 13.31 -14.60 2.35
N GLU A 56 13.37 -15.94 2.49
CA GLU A 56 12.22 -16.76 2.91
C GLU A 56 11.71 -16.42 4.33
N ASP A 57 12.57 -15.90 5.21
CA ASP A 57 12.25 -15.64 6.62
C ASP A 57 12.25 -14.14 6.98
N HIS A 58 12.85 -13.29 6.14
CA HIS A 58 12.98 -11.86 6.37
C HIS A 58 12.22 -11.04 5.33
N PHE A 59 11.36 -10.17 5.83
CA PHE A 59 10.63 -9.22 5.01
C PHE A 59 10.61 -7.84 5.66
N ARG A 60 10.48 -6.82 4.82
CA ARG A 60 10.24 -5.43 5.21
C ARG A 60 8.79 -5.11 4.95
N GLU A 61 8.19 -4.43 5.93
CA GLU A 61 6.79 -4.02 5.85
C GLU A 61 6.68 -2.51 5.73
N ARG A 62 5.72 -2.04 4.92
CA ARG A 62 5.31 -0.63 4.90
C ARG A 62 3.80 -0.53 4.86
N LYS A 63 3.24 0.37 5.68
CA LYS A 63 1.81 0.69 5.67
C LYS A 63 1.60 2.04 5.02
N ILE A 64 0.78 2.09 3.98
CA ILE A 64 0.38 3.33 3.29
C ILE A 64 -1.05 3.66 3.67
N GLU A 65 -1.25 4.67 4.51
CA GLU A 65 -2.59 5.14 4.90
C GLU A 65 -3.33 5.76 3.72
N LEU A 66 -4.49 5.22 3.38
CA LEU A 66 -5.37 5.72 2.33
C LEU A 66 -6.29 6.81 2.90
N PHE A 67 -5.71 7.98 3.16
CA PHE A 67 -6.48 9.15 3.57
C PHE A 67 -7.51 9.55 2.51
N GLU A 68 -8.57 10.20 2.98
CA GLU A 68 -9.71 10.61 2.16
C GLU A 68 -9.30 11.46 0.94
N TYR A 69 -8.27 12.30 1.05
CA TYR A 69 -7.83 13.12 -0.07
C TYR A 69 -7.22 12.30 -1.22
N TYR A 70 -6.59 11.15 -0.95
CA TYR A 70 -6.21 10.21 -2.00
C TYR A 70 -7.45 9.60 -2.65
N LEU A 71 -8.45 9.25 -1.83
CA LEU A 71 -9.70 8.66 -2.30
C LEU A 71 -10.61 9.66 -3.02
N THR A 72 -10.34 10.97 -2.97
CA THR A 72 -11.02 11.97 -3.79
C THR A 72 -10.38 12.20 -5.15
N ASN A 73 -9.08 11.92 -5.32
CA ASN A 73 -8.37 12.10 -6.60
C ASN A 73 -8.84 11.08 -7.65
N PRO A 74 -8.67 11.26 -8.96
CA PRO A 74 -8.89 10.19 -9.92
C PRO A 74 -8.19 8.86 -9.55
N LEU A 75 -8.82 7.73 -9.89
CA LEU A 75 -8.29 6.39 -9.56
C LEU A 75 -6.87 6.22 -10.08
N GLU A 76 -6.63 6.58 -11.34
CA GLU A 76 -5.32 6.48 -12.01
C GLU A 76 -4.24 7.31 -11.31
N GLU A 77 -4.58 8.52 -10.87
CA GLU A 77 -3.65 9.37 -10.08
C GLU A 77 -3.30 8.70 -8.74
N THR A 78 -4.29 8.10 -8.09
CA THR A 78 -4.10 7.38 -6.82
C THR A 78 -3.20 6.16 -7.02
N VAL A 79 -3.42 5.40 -8.09
CA VAL A 79 -2.61 4.24 -8.47
C VAL A 79 -1.17 4.66 -8.76
N SER A 80 -0.97 5.73 -9.54
CA SER A 80 0.36 6.24 -9.86
C SER A 80 1.10 6.67 -8.60
N LEU A 81 0.44 7.43 -7.72
CA LEU A 81 1.05 7.90 -6.47
C LEU A 81 1.47 6.73 -5.57
N ILE A 82 0.62 5.70 -5.44
CA ILE A 82 0.95 4.52 -4.64
C ILE A 82 2.09 3.73 -5.27
N ARG A 83 2.11 3.59 -6.60
CA ARG A 83 3.23 2.96 -7.32
C ARG A 83 4.54 3.68 -7.03
N ASP A 84 4.56 5.01 -7.13
CA ASP A 84 5.75 5.81 -6.85
C ASP A 84 6.25 5.58 -5.40
N MET A 85 5.33 5.51 -4.43
CA MET A 85 5.66 5.20 -3.02
C MET A 85 6.21 3.78 -2.83
N VAL A 86 5.72 2.81 -3.61
CA VAL A 86 6.22 1.43 -3.60
C VAL A 86 7.62 1.40 -4.20
N GLU A 87 7.85 2.03 -5.35
CA GLU A 87 9.17 2.10 -5.98
C GLU A 87 10.19 2.78 -5.06
N GLU A 88 9.81 3.87 -4.38
CA GLU A 88 10.64 4.52 -3.35
C GLU A 88 10.97 3.56 -2.20
N PHE A 89 9.98 2.82 -1.70
CA PHE A 89 10.20 1.82 -0.65
C PHE A 89 11.21 0.74 -1.06
N LEU A 90 11.11 0.23 -2.28
CA LEU A 90 12.05 -0.77 -2.81
C LEU A 90 13.47 -0.19 -2.92
N MET A 91 13.61 1.03 -3.44
CA MET A 91 14.91 1.71 -3.53
C MET A 91 15.54 1.96 -2.17
N GLU A 92 14.75 2.33 -1.15
CA GLU A 92 15.24 2.50 0.22
C GLU A 92 15.80 1.19 0.79
N ILE A 93 15.12 0.06 0.53
CA ILE A 93 15.58 -1.26 0.97
C ILE A 93 16.88 -1.61 0.27
N ASP A 94 16.93 -1.53 -1.05
CA ASP A 94 18.14 -1.82 -1.84
C ASP A 94 19.34 -0.99 -1.36
N GLN A 95 19.15 0.30 -1.09
CA GLN A 95 20.20 1.15 -0.55
C GLN A 95 20.61 0.78 0.88
N SER A 96 19.66 0.37 1.72
CA SER A 96 19.96 -0.02 3.10
C SER A 96 20.72 -1.34 3.19
N GLU A 97 20.43 -2.29 2.30
CA GLU A 97 21.04 -3.63 2.30
C GLU A 97 22.39 -3.65 1.55
N TYR A 98 22.59 -2.78 0.55
CA TYR A 98 23.83 -2.73 -0.25
C TYR A 98 24.67 -1.45 -0.12
N GLY A 99 24.19 -0.43 0.58
CA GLY A 99 24.86 0.87 0.74
C GLY A 99 25.77 1.00 1.97
N GLY A 100 25.98 -0.08 2.72
CA GLY A 100 26.96 -0.14 3.81
C GLY A 100 28.35 -0.44 3.26
N GLY A 101 29.25 0.54 3.31
CA GLY A 101 30.68 0.36 3.00
C GLY A 101 31.42 -0.53 3.99
#